data_AF-A0A418R278-F1
#
_entry.id   AF-A0A418R278-F1
#
_cell.length_a   1.000
_cell.length_b   1.000
_cell.length_c   1.000
_cell.angle_alpha   90.00
_cell.angle_beta   90.00
_cell.angle_gamma   90.00
#
_symmetry.space_group_name_H-M   'P 1'
#
loop_
_entity.id
_entity.type
_entity.pdbx_description
1 polymer ?
#
loop_
_entity_poly.entity_id
_entity_poly.type
_entity_poly.pdbx_seq_one_letter_code
_entity_poly.pdbx_strand_id
1 'polypeptide(L)'
;MAEDYAAKMSRKTAAELRDYVDNRYQYREEAVLAALEELARRGTPEPNAVALTTALQTSQQETDRRESVARAEVADQDQARRVARGEVVAAEPTGPALYSPGTIALFSILPMSTMIGGGVLLGLNLVRLRQFRGLALLVVFVLAYIVLMLNLVMLVIVRGGVSPIIGYFLFNVPAILVYVRWFWPRYIATENYRGRSLLLPIIVCFLLSLALQYAMPYLQKQQPPEVQQQMKQLERLLKE
;
A
#
# COMPACT_ATOMS: atom_id res chain seq x y z
N MET A 1 4.73 23.75 2.66
CA MET A 1 5.45 24.00 1.40
C MET A 1 6.64 24.86 1.77
N ALA A 2 7.87 24.39 1.60
CA ALA A 2 9.06 25.23 1.84
C ALA A 2 9.06 26.32 0.76
N GLU A 3 9.02 27.59 1.17
CA GLU A 3 9.13 28.68 0.22
C GLU A 3 10.56 28.71 -0.33
N ASP A 4 10.72 28.66 -1.66
CA ASP A 4 12.03 28.77 -2.29
C ASP A 4 12.47 30.25 -2.29
N TYR A 5 13.02 30.69 -1.16
CA TYR A 5 13.52 32.05 -0.99
C TYR A 5 14.73 32.32 -1.89
N ALA A 6 15.54 31.30 -2.21
CA ALA A 6 16.69 31.47 -3.11
C ALA A 6 16.25 31.89 -4.52
N ALA A 7 15.22 31.24 -5.07
CA ALA A 7 14.65 31.62 -6.38
C ALA A 7 13.98 33.00 -6.37
N LYS A 8 13.43 33.44 -5.21
CA LYS A 8 12.86 34.78 -5.06
C LYS A 8 13.96 35.85 -4.98
N MET A 9 15.05 35.60 -4.26
CA MET A 9 16.16 36.55 -4.11
C MET A 9 16.97 36.71 -5.40
N SER A 10 17.12 35.67 -6.22
CA SER A 10 17.83 35.78 -7.50
C SER A 10 17.18 36.76 -8.48
N ARG A 11 15.88 37.05 -8.34
CA ARG A 11 15.15 38.00 -9.19
C ARG A 11 15.18 39.45 -8.68
N LYS A 12 15.65 39.69 -7.45
CA LYS A 12 15.72 41.03 -6.85
C LYS A 12 16.97 41.76 -7.27
N THR A 13 16.92 43.09 -7.26
CA THR A 13 18.07 43.98 -7.45
C THR A 13 18.96 44.02 -6.21
N ALA A 14 20.21 44.46 -6.35
CA ALA A 14 21.13 44.56 -5.21
C ALA A 14 20.62 45.51 -4.11
N ALA A 15 19.93 46.60 -4.47
CA ALA A 15 19.34 47.52 -3.50
C ALA A 15 18.21 46.87 -2.70
N GLU A 16 17.35 46.08 -3.37
CA GLU A 16 16.29 45.34 -2.71
C GLU A 16 16.84 44.21 -1.82
N LEU A 17 17.94 43.56 -2.21
CA LEU A 17 18.59 42.55 -1.36
C LEU A 17 19.19 43.17 -0.10
N ARG A 18 19.75 44.38 -0.18
CA ARG A 18 20.22 45.12 0.99
C ARG A 18 19.10 45.54 1.92
N ASP A 19 17.95 45.94 1.37
CA ASP A 19 16.77 46.24 2.18
C ASP A 19 16.36 45.05 3.08
N TYR A 20 16.48 43.82 2.58
CA TYR A 20 16.22 42.61 3.38
C TYR A 20 17.20 42.44 4.55
N VAL A 21 18.45 42.87 4.36
CA VAL A 21 19.50 42.80 5.39
C VAL A 21 19.36 43.93 6.42
N ASP A 22 19.10 45.15 5.94
CA ASP A 22 18.95 46.34 6.77
C ASP A 22 17.68 46.26 7.64
N ASN A 23 16.57 45.81 7.04
CA ASN A 23 15.28 45.63 7.70
C ASN A 23 15.04 44.18 8.15
N ARG A 24 16.09 43.44 8.50
CA ARG A 24 16.04 41.99 8.86
C ARG A 24 14.95 41.59 9.86
N TYR A 25 14.54 42.48 10.77
CA TYR A 25 13.50 42.19 11.77
C TYR A 25 12.08 42.17 11.18
N GLN A 26 11.89 42.73 9.98
CA GLN A 26 10.60 42.75 9.27
C GLN A 26 10.42 41.53 8.36
N TYR A 27 11.50 40.78 8.13
CA TYR A 27 11.54 39.66 7.19
C TYR A 27 11.81 38.33 7.91
N ARG A 28 11.45 37.23 7.27
CA ARG A 28 11.76 35.89 7.79
C ARG A 28 13.27 35.63 7.71
N GLU A 29 13.82 34.98 8.72
CA GLU A 29 15.25 34.69 8.83
C GLU A 29 15.79 33.96 7.59
N GLU A 30 15.04 33.00 7.05
CA GLU A 30 15.36 32.29 5.80
C GLU A 30 15.48 33.21 4.57
N ALA A 31 14.62 34.25 4.50
CA ALA A 31 14.64 35.21 3.41
C ALA A 31 15.86 36.14 3.52
N VAL A 32 16.25 36.52 4.74
CA VAL A 32 17.45 37.34 4.99
C VAL A 32 18.73 36.55 4.69
N LEU A 33 18.78 35.27 5.09
CA LEU A 33 19.90 34.37 4.75
C LEU A 33 20.05 34.18 3.24
N ALA A 34 18.94 33.95 2.52
CA ALA A 34 18.96 33.84 1.06
C ALA A 34 19.39 35.15 0.38
N ALA A 35 19.06 36.31 0.96
CA ALA A 35 19.48 37.61 0.43
C ALA A 35 20.99 37.85 0.62
N LEU A 36 21.55 37.47 1.78
CA LEU A 36 22.98 37.53 2.06
C LEU A 36 23.78 36.60 1.12
N GLU A 37 23.29 35.38 0.88
CA GLU A 37 23.92 34.44 -0.04
C GLU A 37 23.94 34.97 -1.48
N GLU A 38 22.83 35.54 -1.94
CA GLU A 38 22.73 36.12 -3.28
C GLU A 38 23.61 37.38 -3.44
N LEU A 39 23.72 38.23 -2.40
CA LEU A 39 24.66 39.37 -2.39
C LEU A 39 26.12 38.93 -2.47
N ALA A 40 26.47 37.87 -1.74
CA ALA A 40 27.80 37.27 -1.81
C ALA A 40 28.08 36.66 -3.20
N ARG A 41 27.11 35.96 -3.77
CA ARG A 41 27.19 35.37 -5.12
C ARG A 41 27.40 36.42 -6.21
N ARG A 42 26.82 37.62 -6.04
CA ARG A 42 26.97 38.76 -6.96
C ARG A 42 28.26 39.57 -6.76
N GLY A 43 29.13 39.16 -5.83
CA GLY A 43 30.40 39.83 -5.57
C GLY A 43 30.27 41.15 -4.80
N THR A 44 29.11 41.40 -4.18
CA THR A 44 28.87 42.56 -3.31
C THR A 44 28.49 42.11 -1.90
N PRO A 45 29.40 41.42 -1.17
CA PRO A 45 29.10 40.92 0.16
C PRO A 45 28.89 42.08 1.14
N GLU A 46 27.97 41.89 2.09
CA GLU A 46 27.78 42.85 3.17
C GLU A 46 28.98 42.83 4.15
N PRO A 47 29.47 43.99 4.63
CA PRO A 47 30.66 44.06 5.47
C PRO A 47 30.60 43.22 6.74
N ASN A 48 29.38 43.00 7.26
CA ASN A 48 29.13 42.20 8.46
C ASN A 48 28.39 40.88 8.17
N ALA A 49 28.43 40.40 6.93
CA ALA A 49 27.67 39.22 6.49
C ALA A 49 27.96 37.98 7.33
N VAL A 50 29.21 37.74 7.73
CA VAL A 50 29.60 36.54 8.49
C VAL A 50 28.98 36.51 9.88
N ALA A 51 29.03 37.62 10.62
CA ALA A 51 28.45 37.70 11.95
C ALA A 51 26.91 37.62 11.90
N LEU A 52 26.30 38.29 10.92
CA LEU A 52 24.84 38.26 10.71
C LEU A 52 24.34 36.87 10.35
N THR A 53 25.02 36.18 9.45
CA THR A 53 24.68 34.80 9.04
C THR A 53 24.75 33.85 10.23
N THR A 54 25.81 33.95 11.04
CA THR A 54 26.01 33.10 12.23
C THR A 54 24.91 33.32 13.27
N ALA A 55 24.56 34.59 13.53
CA ALA A 55 23.50 34.93 14.48
C ALA A 55 22.12 34.43 14.03
N LEU A 56 21.78 34.60 12.75
CA LEU A 56 20.51 34.15 12.18
C LEU A 56 20.39 32.62 12.16
N GLN A 57 21.46 31.90 11.80
CA GLN A 57 21.46 30.43 11.84
C GLN A 57 21.28 29.89 13.26
N THR A 58 21.86 30.54 14.26
CA THR A 58 21.69 30.15 15.67
C THR A 58 20.25 30.36 16.15
N SER A 59 19.63 31.48 15.77
CA SER A 59 18.22 31.79 16.06
C SER A 59 17.27 30.78 15.41
N GLN A 60 17.52 30.42 14.16
CA GLN A 60 16.74 29.44 13.42
C GLN A 60 16.82 28.06 14.06
N GLN A 61 18.03 27.59 14.41
CA GLN A 61 18.22 26.30 15.07
C GLN A 61 17.51 26.21 16.43
N GLU A 62 17.52 27.28 17.21
CA GLU A 62 16.81 27.33 18.49
C GLU A 62 15.28 27.31 18.28
N THR A 63 14.79 28.01 17.26
CA THR A 63 13.37 28.01 16.90
C THR A 63 12.91 26.63 16.43
N ASP A 64 13.68 26.00 15.53
CA ASP A 64 13.41 24.65 15.03
C ASP A 64 13.45 23.62 16.16
N ARG A 65 14.39 23.76 17.09
CA ARG A 65 14.47 22.91 18.28
C ARG A 65 13.22 23.06 19.13
N ARG A 66 12.78 24.28 19.42
CA ARG A 66 11.55 24.53 20.20
C ARG A 66 10.31 24.01 19.50
N GLU A 67 10.19 24.22 18.18
CA GLU A 67 9.08 23.67 17.41
C GLU A 67 9.09 22.14 17.40
N SER A 68 10.25 21.51 17.27
CA SER A 68 10.36 20.05 17.29
C SER A 68 9.94 19.45 18.63
N VAL A 69 10.32 20.10 19.74
CA VAL A 69 9.91 19.71 21.09
C VAL A 69 8.41 19.92 21.27
N ALA A 70 7.87 21.07 20.86
CA ALA A 70 6.43 21.33 20.94
C ALA A 70 5.60 20.34 20.09
N ARG A 71 6.08 19.98 18.90
CA ARG A 71 5.44 18.96 18.05
C ARG A 71 5.50 17.57 18.67
N ALA A 72 6.61 17.22 19.33
CA ALA A 72 6.73 15.97 20.07
C ALA A 72 5.76 15.93 21.26
N GLU A 73 5.66 17.02 22.03
CA GLU A 73 4.70 17.12 23.14
C GLU A 73 3.25 17.02 22.69
N VAL A 74 2.88 17.66 21.57
CA VAL A 74 1.54 17.54 20.98
C VAL A 74 1.28 16.10 20.52
N ALA A 75 2.27 15.44 19.91
CA ALA A 75 2.14 14.04 19.50
C ALA A 75 1.96 13.11 20.70
N ASP A 76 2.70 13.34 21.79
CA ASP A 76 2.58 12.59 23.04
C ASP A 76 1.22 12.82 23.73
N GLN A 77 0.72 14.06 23.73
CA GLN A 77 -0.60 14.40 24.24
C GLN A 77 -1.72 13.79 23.41
N ASP A 78 -1.61 13.82 22.08
CA ASP A 78 -2.57 13.16 21.20
C ASP A 78 -2.55 11.64 21.42
N GLN A 79 -1.37 11.05 21.61
CA GLN A 79 -1.24 9.64 21.96
C GLN A 79 -1.92 9.32 23.29
N ALA A 80 -1.67 10.13 24.33
CA ALA A 80 -2.32 9.98 25.63
C ALA A 80 -3.85 10.13 25.55
N ARG A 81 -4.35 11.05 24.71
CA ARG A 81 -5.80 11.21 24.43
C ARG A 81 -6.41 10.03 23.68
N ARG A 82 -5.65 9.36 22.80
CA ARG A 82 -6.08 8.14 22.12
C ARG A 82 -6.18 6.98 23.10
N VAL A 83 -5.17 6.80 23.96
CA VAL A 83 -5.19 5.82 25.06
C VAL A 83 -6.37 6.06 26.00
N ALA A 84 -6.61 7.31 26.40
CA ALA A 84 -7.74 7.67 27.28
C ALA A 84 -9.12 7.43 26.64
N ARG A 85 -9.22 7.47 25.31
CA ARG A 85 -10.41 7.11 24.53
C ARG A 85 -10.57 5.60 24.31
N GLY A 86 -9.65 4.78 24.82
CA GLY A 86 -9.66 3.34 24.63
C GLY A 86 -9.27 2.91 23.21
N GLU A 87 -8.68 3.81 22.41
CA GLU A 87 -8.05 3.42 21.15
C GLU A 87 -6.80 2.62 21.49
N VAL A 88 -6.75 1.37 21.04
CA VAL A 88 -5.58 0.50 21.21
C VAL A 88 -4.44 1.13 20.42
N VAL A 89 -3.57 1.85 21.12
CA VAL A 89 -2.26 2.23 20.63
C VAL A 89 -1.51 0.91 20.41
N ALA A 90 -1.50 0.45 19.15
CA ALA A 90 -0.78 -0.75 18.78
C ALA A 90 0.70 -0.51 19.10
N ALA A 91 1.22 -1.28 20.07
CA ALA A 91 2.65 -1.39 20.28
C ALA A 91 3.30 -1.72 18.93
N GLU A 92 4.45 -1.10 18.64
CA GLU A 92 5.28 -1.40 17.47
C GLU A 92 5.32 -2.93 17.26
N PRO A 93 4.74 -3.46 16.17
CA PRO A 93 4.57 -4.90 16.03
C PRO A 93 5.94 -5.56 15.83
N THR A 94 6.48 -6.15 16.91
CA THR A 94 7.78 -6.83 16.96
C THR A 94 7.74 -8.27 16.40
N GLY A 95 6.66 -8.64 15.74
CA GLY A 95 6.42 -10.00 15.23
C GLY A 95 6.92 -10.26 13.80
N PRO A 96 6.85 -11.53 13.34
CA PRO A 96 7.18 -11.88 11.97
C PRO A 96 6.29 -11.11 10.97
N ALA A 97 6.87 -10.76 9.82
CA ALA A 97 6.14 -10.07 8.75
C ALA A 97 5.19 -11.06 8.05
N LEU A 98 3.89 -10.93 8.32
CA LEU A 98 2.83 -11.81 7.80
C LEU A 98 1.78 -11.00 7.03
N TYR A 99 1.11 -11.66 6.08
CA TYR A 99 -0.09 -11.12 5.46
C TYR A 99 -1.26 -11.24 6.45
N SER A 100 -2.04 -10.19 6.65
CA SER A 100 -3.15 -10.18 7.62
C SER A 100 -4.32 -11.06 7.17
N PRO A 101 -5.25 -11.45 8.08
CA PRO A 101 -6.46 -12.16 7.70
C PRO A 101 -7.31 -11.36 6.69
N GLY A 102 -7.36 -10.03 6.88
CA GLY A 102 -8.07 -9.13 5.96
C GLY A 102 -7.46 -9.14 4.57
N THR A 103 -6.12 -9.17 4.46
CA THR A 103 -5.44 -9.31 3.18
C THR A 103 -5.76 -10.64 2.50
N ILE A 104 -5.72 -11.74 3.25
CA ILE A 104 -6.03 -13.07 2.71
C ILE A 104 -7.48 -13.10 2.18
N ALA A 105 -8.43 -12.57 2.96
CA ALA A 105 -9.83 -12.48 2.55
C ALA A 105 -10.00 -11.60 1.30
N LEU A 106 -9.35 -10.44 1.26
CA LEU A 106 -9.41 -9.52 0.12
C LEU A 106 -8.92 -10.20 -1.17
N PHE A 107 -7.75 -10.85 -1.12
CA PHE A 107 -7.22 -11.57 -2.27
C PHE A 107 -8.12 -12.75 -2.67
N SER A 108 -8.72 -13.45 -1.72
CA SER A 108 -9.67 -14.52 -2.03
C SER A 108 -10.94 -14.07 -2.77
N ILE A 109 -11.39 -12.83 -2.57
CA ILE A 109 -12.57 -12.27 -3.23
C ILE A 109 -12.23 -11.74 -4.62
N LEU A 110 -10.99 -11.28 -4.83
CA LEU A 110 -10.59 -10.69 -6.11
C LEU A 110 -10.73 -11.71 -7.26
N PRO A 111 -11.42 -11.33 -8.35
CA PRO A 111 -11.71 -12.23 -9.47
C PRO A 111 -10.44 -12.78 -10.15
N MET A 112 -9.32 -12.03 -10.05
CA MET A 112 -8.03 -12.45 -10.61
C MET A 112 -7.31 -13.50 -9.77
N SER A 113 -7.64 -13.63 -8.49
CA SER A 113 -6.89 -14.45 -7.53
C SER A 113 -7.73 -15.61 -7.00
N THR A 114 -9.06 -15.47 -6.95
CA THR A 114 -10.02 -16.47 -6.45
C THR A 114 -9.63 -17.00 -5.06
N MET A 115 -10.30 -18.04 -4.57
CA MET A 115 -9.87 -18.80 -3.40
C MET A 115 -8.36 -19.13 -3.41
N ILE A 116 -7.78 -19.44 -4.58
CA ILE A 116 -6.39 -19.90 -4.69
C ILE A 116 -5.43 -18.84 -4.18
N GLY A 117 -5.59 -17.57 -4.54
CA GLY A 117 -4.65 -16.53 -4.14
C GLY A 117 -4.65 -16.26 -2.64
N GLY A 118 -5.80 -16.29 -1.97
CA GLY A 118 -5.80 -16.25 -0.50
C GLY A 118 -5.18 -17.50 0.13
N GLY A 119 -5.37 -18.68 -0.47
CA GLY A 119 -4.67 -19.90 -0.08
C GLY A 119 -3.15 -19.80 -0.23
N VAL A 120 -2.65 -19.20 -1.32
CA VAL A 120 -1.23 -18.96 -1.54
C VAL A 120 -0.66 -18.01 -0.48
N LEU A 121 -1.34 -16.89 -0.20
CA LEU A 121 -0.90 -15.93 0.83
C LEU A 121 -0.85 -16.56 2.22
N LEU A 122 -1.88 -17.35 2.57
CA LEU A 122 -1.91 -18.11 3.80
C LEU A 122 -0.78 -19.17 3.84
N GLY A 123 -0.53 -19.86 2.74
CA GLY A 123 0.58 -20.80 2.59
C GLY A 123 1.94 -20.15 2.79
N LEU A 124 2.16 -18.95 2.23
CA LEU A 124 3.38 -18.17 2.43
C LEU A 124 3.57 -17.80 3.90
N ASN A 125 2.51 -17.43 4.62
CA ASN A 125 2.57 -17.21 6.07
C ASN A 125 2.98 -18.49 6.81
N LEU A 126 2.39 -19.64 6.47
CA LEU A 126 2.70 -20.93 7.09
C LEU A 126 4.15 -21.39 6.84
N VAL A 127 4.65 -21.23 5.62
CA VAL A 127 6.07 -21.48 5.28
C VAL A 127 6.98 -20.60 6.11
N ARG A 128 6.63 -19.31 6.27
CA ARG A 128 7.43 -18.35 7.05
C ARG A 128 7.49 -18.73 8.53
N LEU A 129 6.40 -19.25 9.07
CA LEU A 129 6.32 -19.78 10.44
C LEU A 129 6.87 -21.21 10.57
N ARG A 130 7.37 -21.81 9.48
CA ARG A 130 7.84 -23.20 9.40
C ARG A 130 6.79 -24.23 9.84
N GLN A 131 5.50 -23.89 9.69
CA GLN A 131 4.35 -24.72 10.04
C GLN A 131 3.98 -25.66 8.88
N PHE A 132 4.86 -26.61 8.57
CA PHE A 132 4.70 -27.51 7.42
C PHE A 132 3.46 -28.42 7.51
N ARG A 133 3.02 -28.78 8.71
CA ARG A 133 1.77 -29.54 8.91
C ARG A 133 0.55 -28.75 8.48
N GLY A 134 0.49 -27.47 8.88
CA GLY A 134 -0.57 -26.56 8.44
C GLY A 134 -0.53 -26.33 6.93
N LEU A 135 0.66 -26.22 6.34
CA LEU A 135 0.82 -26.07 4.90
C LEU A 135 0.33 -27.31 4.13
N ALA A 136 0.71 -28.51 4.56
CA ALA A 136 0.25 -29.76 3.92
C ALA A 136 -1.27 -29.88 3.97
N LEU A 137 -1.87 -29.56 5.12
CA LEU A 137 -3.32 -29.58 5.29
C LEU A 137 -4.02 -28.53 4.44
N LEU A 138 -3.42 -27.34 4.29
CA LEU A 138 -3.91 -26.29 3.40
C LEU A 138 -3.91 -26.77 1.95
N VAL A 139 -2.83 -27.39 1.49
CA VAL A 139 -2.74 -27.94 0.13
C VAL A 139 -3.82 -29.00 -0.10
N VAL A 140 -3.99 -29.94 0.83
CA VAL A 140 -5.05 -30.97 0.74
C VAL A 140 -6.43 -30.33 0.71
N PHE A 141 -6.68 -29.32 1.56
CA PHE A 141 -7.93 -28.59 1.57
C PHE A 141 -8.20 -27.88 0.24
N VAL A 142 -7.22 -27.17 -0.32
CA VAL A 142 -7.38 -26.48 -1.61
C VAL A 142 -7.68 -27.47 -2.72
N LEU A 143 -6.97 -28.59 -2.79
CA LEU A 143 -7.22 -29.62 -3.81
C LEU A 143 -8.61 -30.25 -3.67
N ALA A 144 -9.00 -30.63 -2.46
CA ALA A 144 -10.33 -31.19 -2.19
C ALA A 144 -11.44 -30.18 -2.53
N TYR A 145 -11.23 -28.90 -2.19
CA TYR A 145 -12.18 -27.85 -2.48
C TYR A 145 -12.32 -27.56 -3.97
N ILE A 146 -11.23 -27.63 -4.76
CA ILE A 146 -11.29 -27.50 -6.22
C ILE A 146 -12.15 -28.61 -6.80
N VAL A 147 -11.94 -29.87 -6.39
CA VAL A 147 -12.76 -31.01 -6.86
C VAL A 147 -14.23 -30.79 -6.48
N LEU A 148 -14.51 -30.41 -5.23
CA LEU A 148 -15.86 -30.11 -4.78
C LEU A 148 -16.50 -28.98 -5.60
N MET A 149 -15.77 -27.90 -5.84
CA MET A 149 -16.23 -26.73 -6.59
C MET A 149 -16.54 -27.09 -8.04
N LEU A 150 -15.70 -27.88 -8.72
CA LEU A 150 -15.96 -28.33 -10.10
C LEU A 150 -17.27 -29.11 -10.20
N ASN A 151 -17.54 -30.00 -9.23
CA ASN A 151 -18.78 -30.75 -9.18
C ASN A 151 -19.99 -29.84 -8.89
N LEU A 152 -19.86 -28.91 -7.95
CA LEU A 152 -20.93 -27.98 -7.58
C LEU A 152 -21.25 -26.97 -8.67
N VAL A 153 -20.25 -26.46 -9.39
CA VAL A 153 -20.45 -25.56 -10.54
C VAL A 153 -21.28 -26.25 -11.61
N MET A 154 -20.97 -27.52 -11.94
CA MET A 154 -21.76 -28.29 -12.90
C MET A 154 -23.20 -28.50 -12.42
N LEU A 155 -23.42 -28.76 -11.13
CA LEU A 155 -24.77 -28.94 -10.59
C LEU A 155 -25.57 -27.62 -10.54
N VAL A 156 -24.99 -26.57 -9.98
CA VAL A 156 -25.71 -25.35 -9.61
C VAL A 156 -25.84 -24.38 -10.77
N ILE A 157 -24.79 -24.22 -11.59
CA ILE A 157 -24.80 -23.26 -12.70
C ILE A 157 -25.42 -23.91 -13.94
N VAL A 158 -24.96 -25.11 -14.31
CA VAL A 158 -25.41 -25.74 -15.56
C VAL A 158 -26.81 -26.34 -15.44
N ARG A 159 -27.16 -26.97 -14.30
CA ARG A 159 -28.50 -27.56 -14.11
C ARG A 159 -29.46 -26.67 -13.32
N GLY A 160 -28.94 -25.89 -12.37
CA GLY A 160 -29.75 -25.05 -11.49
C GLY A 160 -30.07 -23.65 -12.04
N GLY A 161 -29.43 -23.22 -13.13
CA GLY A 161 -29.68 -21.90 -13.75
C GLY A 161 -29.27 -20.71 -12.89
N VAL A 162 -28.43 -20.91 -11.87
CA VAL A 162 -27.97 -19.82 -11.00
C VAL A 162 -27.01 -18.92 -11.76
N SER A 163 -27.17 -17.60 -11.59
CA SER A 163 -26.27 -16.61 -12.18
C SER A 163 -24.80 -16.91 -11.82
N PRO A 164 -23.86 -16.88 -12.78
CA PRO A 164 -22.44 -17.12 -12.53
C PRO A 164 -21.83 -16.22 -11.46
N ILE A 165 -22.33 -14.99 -11.32
CA ILE A 165 -21.87 -14.03 -10.32
C ILE A 165 -22.27 -14.50 -8.91
N ILE A 166 -23.51 -14.95 -8.73
CA ILE A 166 -23.98 -15.48 -7.44
C ILE A 166 -23.22 -16.77 -7.10
N GLY A 167 -23.04 -17.65 -8.09
CA GLY A 167 -22.22 -18.85 -7.94
C GLY A 167 -20.80 -18.52 -7.46
N TYR A 168 -20.14 -17.54 -8.08
CA TYR A 168 -18.81 -17.10 -7.67
C TYR A 168 -18.74 -16.74 -6.19
N PHE A 169 -19.65 -15.90 -5.68
CA PHE A 169 -19.64 -15.53 -4.26
C PHE A 169 -19.98 -16.72 -3.36
N LEU A 170 -20.97 -17.52 -3.73
CA LEU A 170 -21.40 -18.69 -2.98
C LEU A 170 -20.27 -19.70 -2.78
N PHE A 171 -19.36 -19.83 -3.76
CA PHE A 171 -18.23 -20.75 -3.69
C PHE A 171 -16.96 -20.13 -3.10
N ASN A 172 -16.74 -18.81 -3.16
CA ASN A 172 -15.52 -18.22 -2.57
C ASN A 172 -15.68 -17.90 -1.08
N VAL A 173 -16.87 -17.46 -0.64
CA VAL A 173 -17.11 -17.07 0.76
C VAL A 173 -16.85 -18.20 1.76
N PRO A 174 -17.33 -19.45 1.55
CA PRO A 174 -17.04 -20.54 2.48
C PRO A 174 -15.54 -20.83 2.62
N ALA A 175 -14.79 -20.80 1.52
CA ALA A 175 -13.34 -21.00 1.57
C ALA A 175 -12.63 -19.90 2.36
N ILE A 176 -13.04 -18.64 2.19
CA ILE A 176 -12.52 -17.49 2.96
C ILE A 176 -12.78 -17.69 4.45
N LEU A 177 -13.98 -18.13 4.82
CA LEU A 177 -14.33 -18.41 6.20
C LEU A 177 -13.44 -19.52 6.77
N VAL A 178 -13.17 -20.59 6.03
CA VAL A 178 -12.25 -21.64 6.48
C VAL A 178 -10.83 -21.08 6.69
N TYR A 179 -10.34 -20.22 5.80
CA TYR A 179 -9.03 -19.59 5.97
C TYR A 179 -8.95 -18.72 7.23
N VAL A 180 -9.93 -17.84 7.44
CA VAL A 180 -9.89 -16.83 8.50
C VAL A 180 -10.35 -17.37 9.85
N ARG A 181 -11.40 -18.21 9.89
CA ARG A 181 -11.93 -18.76 11.15
C ARG A 181 -11.26 -20.05 11.59
N TRP A 182 -10.71 -20.85 10.68
CA TRP A 182 -10.15 -22.16 11.04
C TRP A 182 -8.64 -22.20 10.92
N PHE A 183 -8.07 -21.94 9.72
CA PHE A 183 -6.61 -22.02 9.55
C PHE A 183 -5.86 -20.96 10.35
N TRP A 184 -6.33 -19.71 10.32
CA TRP A 184 -5.65 -18.60 10.98
C TRP A 184 -5.45 -18.80 12.49
N PRO A 185 -6.50 -18.98 13.31
CA PRO A 185 -6.32 -19.18 14.75
C PRO A 185 -5.62 -20.50 15.08
N ARG A 186 -5.71 -21.52 14.21
CA ARG A 186 -5.15 -22.84 14.49
C ARG A 186 -3.64 -22.93 14.27
N TYR A 187 -3.11 -22.19 13.27
CA TYR A 187 -1.72 -22.35 12.81
C TYR A 187 -0.87 -21.08 12.87
N ILE A 188 -1.49 -19.89 12.87
CA ILE A 188 -0.75 -18.63 12.92
C ILE A 188 -0.71 -18.13 14.36
N ALA A 189 -1.87 -17.97 15.03
CA ALA A 189 -2.01 -17.67 16.47
C ALA A 189 -1.04 -16.63 17.08
N THR A 190 -0.44 -15.75 16.28
CA THR A 190 0.48 -14.72 16.77
C THR A 190 -0.32 -13.46 17.06
N GLU A 191 -0.41 -13.09 18.34
CA GLU A 191 -1.06 -11.85 18.79
C GLU A 191 -0.32 -10.60 18.29
N ASN A 192 1.00 -10.72 18.07
CA ASN A 192 1.84 -9.66 17.53
C ASN A 192 2.46 -10.11 16.20
N TYR A 193 2.02 -9.53 15.09
CA TYR A 193 2.63 -9.71 13.76
C TYR A 193 2.78 -8.37 13.06
N ARG A 194 3.82 -8.22 12.24
CA ARG A 194 4.01 -7.02 11.43
C ARG A 194 3.32 -7.21 10.08
N GLY A 195 2.49 -6.24 9.68
CA GLY A 195 1.85 -6.25 8.37
C GLY A 195 2.89 -6.23 7.25
N ARG A 196 2.82 -7.19 6.33
CA ARG A 196 3.66 -7.20 5.13
C ARG A 196 3.07 -6.33 4.03
N SER A 197 3.93 -5.69 3.23
CA SER A 197 3.47 -4.87 2.11
C SER A 197 2.69 -5.70 1.08
N LEU A 198 1.55 -5.16 0.66
CA LEU A 198 0.65 -5.77 -0.32
C LEU A 198 1.09 -5.52 -1.76
N LEU A 199 2.00 -4.58 -1.95
CA LEU A 199 2.40 -4.09 -3.26
C LEU A 199 3.01 -5.20 -4.12
N LEU A 200 3.85 -6.07 -3.53
CA LEU A 200 4.46 -7.19 -4.25
C LEU A 200 3.41 -8.19 -4.81
N PRO A 201 2.50 -8.77 -3.99
CA PRO A 201 1.48 -9.68 -4.53
C PRO A 201 0.51 -8.99 -5.50
N ILE A 202 0.19 -7.71 -5.30
CA ILE A 202 -0.63 -6.94 -6.25
C ILE A 202 0.06 -6.85 -7.61
N ILE A 203 1.35 -6.48 -7.66
CA ILE A 203 2.11 -6.40 -8.90
C ILE A 203 2.16 -7.76 -9.60
N VAL A 204 2.41 -8.84 -8.86
CA VAL A 204 2.45 -10.19 -9.43
C VAL A 204 1.10 -10.58 -10.04
N CYS A 205 0.00 -10.34 -9.33
CA CYS A 205 -1.34 -10.59 -9.85
C CYS A 205 -1.65 -9.73 -11.09
N PHE A 206 -1.25 -8.46 -11.07
CA PHE A 206 -1.45 -7.55 -12.19
C PHE A 206 -0.69 -8.00 -13.44
N LEU A 207 0.59 -8.36 -13.30
CA LEU A 207 1.40 -8.87 -14.41
C LEU A 207 0.86 -10.20 -14.96
N LEU A 208 0.44 -11.13 -14.10
CA LEU A 208 -0.20 -12.38 -14.53
C LEU A 208 -1.50 -12.13 -15.30
N SER A 209 -2.31 -11.18 -14.84
CA SER A 209 -3.56 -10.80 -15.50
C SER A 209 -3.30 -10.21 -16.89
N LEU A 210 -2.33 -9.31 -17.02
CA LEU A 210 -1.90 -8.76 -18.31
C LEU A 210 -1.36 -9.85 -19.24
N ALA A 211 -0.53 -10.75 -18.72
CA ALA A 211 0.02 -11.85 -19.51
C ALA A 211 -1.09 -12.77 -20.03
N LEU A 212 -2.07 -13.11 -19.19
CA LEU A 212 -3.21 -13.94 -19.58
C LEU A 212 -4.10 -13.24 -20.60
N GLN A 213 -4.36 -11.94 -20.43
CA GLN A 213 -5.14 -11.14 -21.37
C GLN A 213 -4.46 -11.05 -22.75
N TYR A 214 -3.13 -10.94 -22.77
CA TYR A 214 -2.35 -10.97 -24.01
C TYR A 214 -2.29 -12.37 -24.64
N ALA A 215 -2.24 -13.43 -23.82
CA ALA A 215 -2.20 -14.82 -24.28
C ALA A 215 -3.55 -15.34 -24.79
N MET A 216 -4.68 -14.84 -24.26
CA MET A 216 -6.03 -15.27 -24.63
C MET A 216 -6.30 -15.38 -26.14
N PRO A 217 -6.01 -14.36 -26.98
CA PRO A 217 -6.25 -14.48 -28.43
C PRO A 217 -5.39 -15.57 -29.09
N TYR A 218 -4.20 -15.85 -28.58
CA TYR A 218 -3.35 -16.94 -29.08
C TYR A 218 -3.91 -18.31 -28.67
N LEU A 219 -4.37 -18.44 -27.43
CA LEU A 219 -4.99 -19.67 -26.94
C LEU A 219 -6.29 -19.99 -27.67
N GLN A 220 -7.11 -18.97 -27.98
CA GLN A 220 -8.33 -19.13 -28.78
C GLN A 220 -8.05 -19.63 -30.20
N LYS A 221 -6.98 -19.13 -30.85
CA LYS A 221 -6.58 -19.58 -32.20
C LYS A 221 -6.14 -21.04 -32.24
N GLN A 222 -5.60 -21.56 -31.13
CA GLN A 222 -5.15 -22.96 -31.03
C GLN A 222 -6.27 -23.94 -30.65
N GLN A 223 -7.49 -23.46 -30.40
CA GLN A 223 -8.61 -24.35 -30.08
C GLN A 223 -9.04 -25.17 -31.30
N PRO A 224 -9.42 -26.45 -31.10
CA PRO A 224 -9.99 -27.28 -32.16
C PRO A 224 -11.18 -26.59 -32.85
N PRO A 225 -11.38 -26.80 -34.16
CA PRO A 225 -12.45 -26.14 -34.92
C PRO A 225 -13.84 -26.42 -34.35
N GLU A 226 -14.05 -27.59 -33.74
CA GLU A 226 -15.28 -27.99 -33.05
C GLU A 226 -15.64 -27.03 -31.91
N VAL A 227 -14.67 -26.66 -31.08
CA VAL A 227 -14.84 -25.72 -29.96
C VAL A 227 -15.11 -24.31 -30.48
N GLN A 228 -14.44 -23.91 -31.56
CA GLN A 228 -14.69 -22.62 -32.20
C GLN A 228 -16.12 -22.50 -32.77
N GLN A 229 -16.65 -23.59 -33.33
CA GLN A 229 -18.02 -23.64 -33.83
C GLN A 229 -19.04 -23.54 -32.68
N GLN A 230 -18.81 -24.26 -31.58
CA GLN A 230 -19.66 -24.17 -30.39
C GLN A 230 -19.67 -22.76 -29.78
N MET A 231 -18.51 -22.09 -29.69
CA MET A 231 -18.45 -20.70 -29.21
C MET A 231 -19.23 -19.74 -30.11
N LYS A 232 -19.13 -19.89 -31.44
CA LYS A 232 -19.89 -19.07 -32.39
C LYS A 232 -21.39 -19.30 -32.30
N GLN A 233 -21.83 -20.54 -32.02
CA GLN A 233 -23.24 -20.84 -31.79
C GLN A 233 -23.75 -20.22 -30.49
N LEU A 234 -22.98 -20.32 -29.40
CA LEU A 234 -23.32 -19.72 -28.12
C LEU A 234 -23.43 -18.18 -28.22
N GLU A 235 -22.52 -17.53 -28.97
CA GLU A 235 -22.54 -16.08 -29.17
C GLU A 235 -23.77 -15.61 -29.95
N ARG A 236 -24.26 -16.42 -30.92
CA ARG A 236 -25.51 -16.11 -31.63
C ARG A 236 -26.72 -16.23 -30.71
N LEU A 237 -26.80 -17.29 -29.92
CA LEU A 237 -27.90 -17.51 -28.97
C LEU A 237 -27.98 -16.44 -27.87
N LEU A 238 -26.87 -15.78 -27.54
CA LEU A 238 -26.83 -14.67 -26.57
C LEU A 238 -27.20 -13.31 -27.17
N LYS A 239 -27.22 -13.18 -28.51
CA LYS A 239 -27.57 -11.94 -29.22
C LYS A 239 -29.01 -11.90 -29.71
N GLU A 240 -29.68 -13.05 -29.79
CA GLU A 240 -31.12 -13.19 -30.05
C GLU A 240 -31.92 -13.07 -28.75
#